data_AF-A0A4P9WSQ8-F1
#
_entry.id   AF-A0A4P9WSQ8-F1
#
_cell.length_a   1.000
_cell.length_b   1.000
_cell.length_c   1.000
_cell.angle_alpha   90.00
_cell.angle_beta   90.00
_cell.angle_gamma   90.00
#
_symmetry.space_group_name_H-M   'P 1'
#
loop_
_entity.id
_entity.type
_entity.pdbx_description
1 polymer ?
#
loop_
_entity_poly.entity_id
_entity_poly.type
_entity_poly.pdbx_seq_one_letter_code
_entity_poly.pdbx_strand_id
1 'polypeptide(L)'
;MDEQDNQGVVVLFEDEDEEDGAGDVVVDPESDGDADADIAATGGPLDDGATADAAATPTPTAIGRVKRPKPSAASDEEADGLLDAPDAVREIHTAKRMKRERDAAAAAAAEAPLTVDRVDAFYVQRAVGACYDDARDVEQRTSRALALMGSPIDLADLENALMELFEYEHFELVRKLCVHRDVLVWGTRLAQAPLAEKPAVLEA
;
A
#
# COMPACT_ATOMS: atom_id res chain seq x y z
N MET A 1 16.50 -54.17 -23.40
CA MET A 1 16.57 -53.07 -24.38
C MET A 1 15.18 -52.50 -24.36
N ASP A 2 15.05 -51.50 -23.50
CA ASP A 2 13.81 -50.83 -23.13
C ASP A 2 13.76 -49.54 -23.93
N GLU A 3 12.93 -49.51 -24.95
CA GLU A 3 12.59 -48.29 -25.70
C GLU A 3 11.09 -48.39 -26.04
N GLN A 4 10.26 -47.99 -25.07
CA GLN A 4 8.90 -47.59 -25.36
C GLN A 4 8.98 -46.18 -25.96
N ASP A 5 8.86 -46.11 -27.28
CA ASP A 5 8.69 -44.88 -28.03
C ASP A 5 7.45 -44.12 -27.51
N ASN A 6 7.71 -42.93 -26.95
CA ASN A 6 6.71 -41.92 -26.67
C ASN A 6 6.10 -41.45 -28.01
N GLN A 7 4.94 -41.98 -28.36
CA GLN A 7 4.11 -41.40 -29.41
C GLN A 7 3.51 -40.08 -28.90
N GLY A 8 4.13 -38.97 -29.30
CA GLY A 8 3.63 -37.62 -29.05
C GLY A 8 2.34 -37.35 -29.83
N VAL A 9 1.26 -37.04 -29.11
CA VAL A 9 0.04 -36.48 -29.70
C VAL A 9 0.29 -35.00 -29.97
N VAL A 10 0.47 -34.64 -31.24
CA VAL A 10 0.48 -33.24 -31.69
C VAL A 10 -0.97 -32.86 -31.96
N VAL A 11 -1.50 -31.95 -31.16
CA VAL A 11 -2.79 -31.32 -31.44
C VAL A 11 -2.55 -30.31 -32.55
N LEU A 12 -2.93 -30.65 -33.79
CA LEU A 12 -3.09 -29.65 -34.84
C LEU A 12 -4.39 -28.90 -34.51
N PHE A 13 -4.26 -27.63 -34.14
CA PHE A 13 -5.41 -26.73 -34.14
C PHE A 13 -5.73 -26.45 -35.61
N GLU A 14 -6.87 -26.93 -36.08
CA GLU A 14 -7.48 -26.51 -37.32
C GLU A 14 -7.94 -25.05 -37.14
N ASP A 15 -7.29 -24.13 -37.86
CA ASP A 15 -7.82 -22.81 -38.15
C ASP A 15 -9.01 -22.99 -39.11
N GLU A 16 -10.23 -22.77 -38.63
CA GLU A 16 -11.43 -22.63 -39.46
C GLU A 16 -12.25 -21.40 -39.03
N ASP A 17 -12.16 -20.40 -39.92
CA ASP A 17 -13.24 -19.56 -40.47
C ASP A 17 -14.03 -18.55 -39.60
N GLU A 18 -13.67 -17.28 -39.87
CA GLU A 18 -14.51 -16.10 -40.16
C GLU A 18 -16.05 -16.25 -40.16
N GLU A 19 -16.76 -15.48 -39.32
CA GLU A 19 -18.14 -15.07 -39.60
C GLU A 19 -18.44 -13.66 -39.06
N ASP A 20 -18.89 -12.81 -39.98
CA ASP A 20 -19.39 -11.44 -39.78
C ASP A 20 -20.59 -11.37 -38.82
N GLY A 21 -20.55 -10.43 -37.88
CA GLY A 21 -21.66 -10.13 -36.99
C GLY A 21 -21.76 -8.64 -36.67
N ALA A 22 -22.15 -7.83 -37.66
CA ALA A 22 -22.54 -6.44 -37.46
C ALA A 22 -23.80 -6.38 -36.57
N GLY A 23 -23.59 -6.12 -35.27
CA GLY A 23 -24.65 -5.82 -34.31
C GLY A 23 -24.90 -4.31 -34.24
N ASP A 24 -25.98 -3.88 -34.86
CA ASP A 24 -26.60 -2.55 -34.78
C ASP A 24 -26.92 -2.20 -33.31
N VAL A 25 -26.20 -1.23 -32.73
CA VAL A 25 -26.62 -0.56 -31.49
C VAL A 25 -27.28 0.74 -31.92
N VAL A 26 -28.61 0.72 -31.89
CA VAL A 26 -29.46 1.91 -31.97
C VAL A 26 -29.09 2.82 -30.81
N VAL A 27 -28.35 3.89 -31.12
CA VAL A 27 -28.19 5.03 -30.22
C VAL A 27 -29.50 5.79 -30.31
N ASP A 28 -30.27 5.79 -29.23
CA ASP A 28 -31.45 6.64 -29.05
C ASP A 28 -30.95 8.03 -28.62
N PRO A 29 -30.99 9.06 -29.49
CA PRO A 29 -30.82 10.43 -29.05
C PRO A 29 -32.14 10.91 -28.45
N GLU A 30 -32.05 11.72 -27.39
CA GLU A 30 -33.14 12.48 -26.74
C GLU A 30 -33.65 11.90 -25.41
N SER A 31 -32.88 12.17 -24.35
CA SER A 31 -33.45 12.39 -23.02
C SER A 31 -32.91 13.70 -22.46
N ASP A 32 -33.50 14.80 -22.94
CA ASP A 32 -33.57 16.09 -22.26
C ASP A 32 -34.08 15.90 -20.83
N GLY A 33 -33.22 16.19 -19.85
CA GLY A 33 -33.50 16.13 -18.43
C GLY A 33 -33.00 17.40 -17.76
N ASP A 34 -33.70 18.49 -18.04
CA ASP A 34 -33.61 19.81 -17.40
C ASP A 34 -33.89 19.68 -15.89
N ALA A 35 -32.94 20.12 -15.06
CA ALA A 35 -33.17 20.39 -13.64
C ALA A 35 -32.14 21.41 -13.12
N ASP A 36 -32.35 22.66 -13.51
CA ASP A 36 -31.96 23.83 -12.73
C ASP A 36 -32.56 23.73 -11.32
N ALA A 37 -31.71 23.78 -10.28
CA ALA A 37 -32.14 24.04 -8.93
C ALA A 37 -31.15 25.02 -8.27
N ASP A 38 -31.53 26.29 -8.36
CA ASP A 38 -31.07 27.42 -7.58
C ASP A 38 -30.71 27.07 -6.11
N ILE A 39 -29.49 27.40 -5.69
CA ILE A 39 -29.20 27.68 -4.28
C ILE A 39 -28.73 29.13 -4.12
N ALA A 40 -29.70 30.04 -4.00
CA ALA A 40 -29.47 31.43 -3.65
C ALA A 40 -30.08 31.78 -2.28
N ALA A 41 -29.28 32.52 -1.48
CA ALA A 41 -29.57 33.28 -0.26
C ALA A 41 -29.81 32.43 1.03
N THR A 42 -29.24 32.73 2.20
CA THR A 42 -29.15 33.99 2.96
C THR A 42 -27.98 33.88 4.00
N GLY A 43 -27.04 34.82 4.18
CA GLY A 43 -27.17 36.06 4.97
C GLY A 43 -27.12 35.86 6.51
N GLY A 44 -25.94 35.67 7.14
CA GLY A 44 -25.30 36.60 8.11
C GLY A 44 -25.62 36.31 9.61
N PRO A 45 -24.94 36.89 10.64
CA PRO A 45 -23.83 37.86 10.61
C PRO A 45 -22.61 37.51 11.51
N LEU A 46 -21.58 38.34 11.33
CA LEU A 46 -20.34 38.49 12.10
C LEU A 46 -20.60 38.93 13.55
N ASP A 47 -19.83 38.40 14.50
CA ASP A 47 -19.61 38.98 15.83
C ASP A 47 -18.11 39.23 16.04
N ASP A 48 -17.79 40.45 16.43
CA ASP A 48 -16.48 41.07 16.57
C ASP A 48 -16.42 41.63 17.99
N GLY A 49 -15.42 41.24 18.79
CA GLY A 49 -15.19 41.89 20.08
C GLY A 49 -14.45 41.08 21.14
N ALA A 50 -13.10 41.18 21.14
CA ALA A 50 -12.29 41.87 22.17
C ALA A 50 -12.59 41.56 23.68
N THR A 51 -11.68 41.35 24.64
CA THR A 51 -10.31 41.82 24.92
C THR A 51 -9.71 41.10 26.16
N ALA A 52 -8.37 41.01 26.20
CA ALA A 52 -7.45 41.28 27.32
C ALA A 52 -7.37 40.41 28.62
N ASP A 53 -6.15 39.86 28.78
CA ASP A 53 -5.23 39.98 29.93
C ASP A 53 -5.51 39.26 31.26
N ALA A 54 -4.71 38.22 31.54
CA ALA A 54 -4.07 38.05 32.84
C ALA A 54 -2.84 37.13 32.72
N ALA A 55 -1.67 37.75 32.90
CA ALA A 55 -0.40 37.09 33.08
C ALA A 55 -0.39 36.14 34.28
N ALA A 56 0.11 34.91 34.09
CA ALA A 56 0.61 34.08 35.18
C ALA A 56 1.78 33.24 34.66
N THR A 57 2.99 33.69 34.96
CA THR A 57 4.25 32.95 34.79
C THR A 57 4.37 31.90 35.89
N PRO A 58 4.55 30.60 35.57
CA PRO A 58 5.19 29.68 36.51
C PRO A 58 6.63 29.35 36.08
N THR A 59 7.52 29.60 37.03
CA THR A 59 8.96 29.35 37.05
C THR A 59 9.32 27.87 36.76
N PRO A 60 10.40 27.58 36.00
CA PRO A 60 10.83 26.20 35.75
C PRO A 60 11.54 25.61 36.97
N THR A 61 11.01 24.49 37.49
CA THR A 61 11.65 23.67 38.52
C THR A 61 12.30 22.43 37.92
N ALA A 62 13.62 22.37 38.06
CA ALA A 62 14.50 21.19 38.18
C ALA A 62 14.19 19.90 37.38
N ILE A 63 14.86 19.77 36.23
CA ILE A 63 15.68 18.61 35.77
C ILE A 63 15.50 17.27 36.51
N GLY A 64 14.55 16.47 36.04
CA GLY A 64 14.59 15.00 36.15
C GLY A 64 15.24 14.39 34.90
N ARG A 65 16.34 13.65 35.10
CA ARG A 65 17.09 12.94 34.06
C ARG A 65 16.23 11.83 33.43
N VAL A 66 15.43 12.17 32.42
CA VAL A 66 14.84 11.18 31.51
C VAL A 66 15.84 10.93 30.38
N LYS A 67 16.21 9.68 30.21
CA LYS A 67 17.15 9.19 29.20
C LYS A 67 16.52 9.42 27.83
N ARG A 68 16.92 10.50 27.15
CA ARG A 68 16.53 10.79 25.76
C ARG A 68 16.71 9.53 24.91
N PRO A 69 15.68 9.03 24.21
CA PRO A 69 15.91 8.14 23.08
C PRO A 69 16.79 8.88 22.06
N LYS A 70 17.74 8.16 21.48
CA LYS A 70 18.65 8.72 20.48
C LYS A 70 17.80 9.22 19.29
N PRO A 71 18.09 10.39 18.71
CA PRO A 71 17.50 10.76 17.44
C PRO A 71 18.03 9.78 16.38
N SER A 72 17.20 8.84 15.92
CA SER A 72 17.44 8.08 14.70
C SER A 72 16.82 8.84 13.53
N ALA A 73 17.41 9.98 13.23
CA ALA A 73 17.23 10.69 11.98
C ALA A 73 18.60 11.22 11.58
N ALA A 74 19.48 10.29 11.19
CA ALA A 74 20.55 10.62 10.28
C ALA A 74 20.01 10.19 8.91
N SER A 75 19.50 11.16 8.16
CA SER A 75 19.41 11.05 6.71
C SER A 75 20.83 10.77 6.21
N ASP A 76 21.06 9.54 5.76
CA ASP A 76 22.28 9.14 5.05
C ASP A 76 22.03 9.47 3.58
N GLU A 77 22.04 10.77 3.25
CA GLU A 77 22.48 11.16 1.91
C GLU A 77 24.00 10.96 1.92
N GLU A 78 24.51 10.23 0.93
CA GLU A 78 25.92 9.96 0.58
C GLU A 78 26.19 8.45 0.37
N ALA A 79 25.49 7.84 -0.59
CA ALA A 79 25.81 6.49 -1.08
C ALA A 79 26.89 6.48 -2.18
N ASP A 80 27.53 7.61 -2.50
CA ASP A 80 28.49 7.72 -3.61
C ASP A 80 29.96 7.92 -3.18
N GLY A 81 30.25 8.01 -1.87
CA GLY A 81 31.58 8.30 -1.33
C GLY A 81 32.38 7.11 -0.78
N LEU A 82 31.96 5.85 -0.98
CA LEU A 82 32.48 4.72 -0.18
C LEU A 82 33.80 4.10 -0.69
N LEU A 83 34.31 4.50 -1.86
CA LEU A 83 35.54 3.91 -2.38
C LEU A 83 36.82 4.38 -1.67
N ASP A 84 36.81 5.50 -0.95
CA ASP A 84 37.98 6.06 -0.25
C ASP A 84 37.89 5.99 1.29
N ALA A 85 36.87 5.30 1.83
CA ALA A 85 36.75 5.12 3.26
C ALA A 85 37.77 4.09 3.78
N PRO A 86 38.39 4.30 4.97
CA PRO A 86 39.30 3.32 5.55
C PRO A 86 38.57 2.00 5.83
N ASP A 87 39.26 0.87 5.64
CA ASP A 87 38.67 -0.49 5.63
C ASP A 87 37.84 -0.81 6.88
N ALA A 88 38.25 -0.28 8.04
CA ALA A 88 37.51 -0.41 9.30
C ALA A 88 36.09 0.22 9.26
N VAL A 89 35.90 1.32 8.53
CA VAL A 89 34.58 1.96 8.38
C VAL A 89 33.69 1.11 7.46
N ARG A 90 34.27 0.56 6.39
CA ARG A 90 33.55 -0.32 5.46
C ARG A 90 33.04 -1.58 6.16
N GLU A 91 33.87 -2.20 7.01
CA GLU A 91 33.48 -3.37 7.82
C GLU A 91 32.36 -3.05 8.83
N ILE A 92 32.40 -1.86 9.45
CA ILE A 92 31.31 -1.41 10.34
C ILE A 92 30.00 -1.22 9.56
N HIS A 93 30.05 -0.64 8.36
CA HIS A 93 28.85 -0.41 7.54
C HIS A 93 28.24 -1.72 7.01
N THR A 94 29.06 -2.68 6.55
CA THR A 94 28.56 -3.99 6.11
C THR A 94 27.97 -4.79 7.28
N ALA A 95 28.61 -4.80 8.44
CA ALA A 95 28.09 -5.44 9.64
C ALA A 95 26.75 -4.83 10.10
N LYS A 96 26.62 -3.50 9.98
CA LYS A 96 25.37 -2.78 10.32
C LYS A 96 24.24 -3.12 9.34
N ARG A 97 24.55 -3.26 8.05
CA ARG A 97 23.60 -3.72 7.03
C ARG A 97 23.13 -5.16 7.29
N MET A 98 24.08 -6.09 7.49
CA MET A 98 23.76 -7.50 7.80
C MET A 98 22.90 -7.63 9.06
N LYS A 99 23.16 -6.81 10.08
CA LYS A 99 22.33 -6.78 11.29
C LYS A 99 20.90 -6.31 11.00
N ARG A 100 20.73 -5.24 10.21
CA ARG A 100 19.40 -4.75 9.80
C ARG A 100 18.62 -5.79 9.01
N GLU A 101 19.27 -6.45 8.04
CA GLU A 101 18.65 -7.52 7.25
C GLU A 101 18.19 -8.69 8.14
N ARG A 102 19.00 -9.10 9.12
CA ARG A 102 18.62 -10.14 10.10
C ARG A 102 17.48 -9.70 11.01
N ASP A 103 17.52 -8.48 11.51
CA ASP A 103 16.47 -7.96 12.40
C ASP A 103 15.14 -7.80 11.62
N ALA A 104 15.19 -7.40 10.34
CA ALA A 104 14.03 -7.38 9.43
C ALA A 104 13.49 -8.79 9.13
N ALA A 105 14.37 -9.77 8.90
CA ALA A 105 13.96 -11.17 8.71
C ALA A 105 13.33 -11.77 9.98
N ALA A 106 13.88 -11.49 11.16
CA ALA A 106 13.29 -11.91 12.44
C ALA A 106 11.93 -11.23 12.70
N ALA A 107 11.83 -9.95 12.33
CA ALA A 107 10.59 -9.19 12.36
C ALA A 107 9.51 -9.78 11.43
N ALA A 108 9.88 -10.22 10.23
CA ALA A 108 8.97 -10.90 9.31
C ALA A 108 8.57 -12.30 9.81
N ALA A 109 9.50 -13.03 10.45
CA ALA A 109 9.23 -14.36 11.02
C ALA A 109 8.36 -14.34 12.28
N ALA A 110 8.30 -13.21 13.00
CA ALA A 110 7.42 -13.04 14.15
C ALA A 110 5.96 -12.78 13.77
N GLU A 111 5.71 -12.24 12.57
CA GLU A 111 4.36 -12.08 12.02
C GLU A 111 3.88 -13.46 11.51
N ALA A 112 2.67 -13.87 11.88
CA ALA A 112 2.15 -15.18 11.48
C ALA A 112 2.10 -15.29 9.94
N PRO A 113 2.51 -16.42 9.34
CA PRO A 113 2.47 -16.58 7.89
C PRO A 113 1.03 -16.43 7.39
N LEU A 114 0.77 -15.40 6.59
CA LEU A 114 -0.48 -15.19 5.89
C LEU A 114 -0.45 -16.00 4.59
N THR A 115 -1.49 -16.79 4.36
CA THR A 115 -1.71 -17.52 3.10
C THR A 115 -2.83 -16.86 2.31
N VAL A 116 -2.82 -17.05 0.99
CA VAL A 116 -3.78 -16.44 0.06
C VAL A 116 -5.23 -16.77 0.45
N ASP A 117 -5.51 -17.99 0.91
CA ASP A 117 -6.86 -18.42 1.32
C ASP A 117 -7.44 -17.64 2.52
N ARG A 118 -6.57 -17.01 3.32
CA ARG A 118 -6.98 -16.19 4.47
C ARG A 118 -7.25 -14.74 4.10
N VAL A 119 -6.94 -14.34 2.86
CA VAL A 119 -7.13 -12.98 2.36
C VAL A 119 -8.44 -12.93 1.59
N ASP A 120 -9.42 -12.23 2.15
CA ASP A 120 -10.66 -11.89 1.44
C ASP A 120 -10.58 -10.52 0.74
N ALA A 121 -11.60 -10.18 -0.05
CA ALA A 121 -11.67 -8.96 -0.85
C ALA A 121 -11.55 -7.66 -0.02
N PHE A 122 -11.87 -7.71 1.28
CA PHE A 122 -11.88 -6.56 2.18
C PHE A 122 -10.85 -6.69 3.31
N TYR A 123 -9.89 -7.62 3.20
CA TYR A 123 -8.89 -7.84 4.24
C TYR A 123 -8.08 -6.57 4.56
N VAL A 124 -7.54 -5.90 3.51
CA VAL A 124 -6.76 -4.67 3.67
C VAL A 124 -7.64 -3.54 4.20
N GLN A 125 -8.89 -3.45 3.73
CA GLN A 125 -9.85 -2.45 4.20
C GLN A 125 -10.12 -2.59 5.71
N ARG A 126 -10.30 -3.82 6.22
CA ARG A 126 -10.47 -4.05 7.66
C ARG A 126 -9.22 -3.71 8.45
N ALA A 127 -8.03 -3.97 7.90
CA ALA A 127 -6.78 -3.61 8.56
C ALA A 127 -6.62 -2.08 8.68
N VAL A 128 -6.99 -1.34 7.64
CA VAL A 128 -7.00 0.14 7.65
C VAL A 128 -8.12 0.70 8.54
N GLY A 129 -9.31 0.11 8.51
CA GLY A 129 -10.45 0.50 9.35
C GLY A 129 -10.27 0.22 10.85
N ALA A 130 -9.23 -0.50 11.25
CA ALA A 130 -8.83 -0.59 12.65
C ALA A 130 -8.06 0.66 13.13
N CYS A 131 -7.59 1.49 12.20
CA CYS A 131 -6.82 2.70 12.46
C CYS A 131 -7.62 3.99 12.26
N TYR A 132 -8.63 3.97 11.37
CA TYR A 132 -9.45 5.13 11.03
C TYR A 132 -10.94 4.81 11.15
N ASP A 133 -11.72 5.74 11.71
CA ASP A 133 -13.17 5.59 11.89
C ASP A 133 -13.99 6.03 10.65
N ASP A 134 -13.44 6.90 9.80
CA ASP A 134 -14.15 7.41 8.62
C ASP A 134 -14.09 6.43 7.43
N ALA A 135 -15.27 6.07 6.90
CA ALA A 135 -15.38 5.07 5.84
C ALA A 135 -14.76 5.53 4.50
N ARG A 136 -14.86 6.81 4.15
CA ARG A 136 -14.32 7.33 2.89
C ARG A 136 -12.80 7.39 2.95
N ASP A 137 -12.27 7.81 4.08
CA ASP A 137 -10.84 7.83 4.37
C ASP A 137 -10.23 6.42 4.32
N VAL A 138 -10.91 5.43 4.91
CA VAL A 138 -10.51 4.02 4.86
C VAL A 138 -10.51 3.50 3.43
N GLU A 139 -11.56 3.75 2.65
CA GLU A 139 -11.66 3.32 1.24
C GLU A 139 -10.55 3.94 0.38
N GLN A 140 -10.32 5.24 0.52
CA GLN A 140 -9.31 5.96 -0.26
C GLN A 140 -7.89 5.48 0.07
N ARG A 141 -7.57 5.32 1.37
CA ARG A 141 -6.26 4.80 1.80
C ARG A 141 -6.06 3.35 1.38
N THR A 142 -7.09 2.51 1.50
CA THR A 142 -7.02 1.11 1.07
C THR A 142 -6.74 1.00 -0.43
N SER A 143 -7.47 1.76 -1.25
CA SER A 143 -7.31 1.75 -2.71
C SER A 143 -5.90 2.19 -3.12
N ARG A 144 -5.38 3.26 -2.48
CA ARG A 144 -4.01 3.74 -2.72
C ARG A 144 -2.96 2.74 -2.25
N ALA A 145 -3.14 2.13 -1.08
CA ALA A 145 -2.22 1.13 -0.56
C ALA A 145 -2.12 -0.09 -1.47
N LEU A 146 -3.25 -0.61 -1.96
CA LEU A 146 -3.28 -1.71 -2.92
C LEU A 146 -2.61 -1.35 -4.25
N ALA A 147 -2.80 -0.12 -4.74
CA ALA A 147 -2.14 0.36 -5.94
C ALA A 147 -0.61 0.47 -5.76
N LEU A 148 -0.14 1.01 -4.64
CA LEU A 148 1.28 1.08 -4.30
C LEU A 148 1.91 -0.31 -4.19
N MET A 149 1.27 -1.23 -3.45
CA MET A 149 1.76 -2.61 -3.32
C MET A 149 1.78 -3.35 -4.65
N GLY A 150 0.83 -3.09 -5.55
CA GLY A 150 0.78 -3.66 -6.89
C GLY A 150 1.74 -3.03 -7.90
N SER A 151 2.38 -1.91 -7.55
CA SER A 151 3.32 -1.21 -8.43
C SER A 151 4.73 -1.84 -8.38
N PRO A 152 5.54 -1.74 -9.45
CA PRO A 152 6.87 -2.35 -9.53
C PRO A 152 7.95 -1.53 -8.80
N ILE A 153 7.65 -1.02 -7.60
CA ILE A 153 8.60 -0.28 -6.75
C ILE A 153 9.33 -1.23 -5.80
N ASP A 154 10.54 -0.84 -5.40
CA ASP A 154 11.35 -1.58 -4.43
C ASP A 154 10.73 -1.53 -3.02
N LEU A 155 11.06 -2.51 -2.18
CA LEU A 155 10.48 -2.63 -0.84
C LEU A 155 10.75 -1.39 0.04
N ALA A 156 11.92 -0.77 -0.11
CA ALA A 156 12.29 0.44 0.64
C ALA A 156 11.42 1.65 0.23
N ASP A 157 11.18 1.82 -1.07
CA ASP A 157 10.34 2.90 -1.59
C ASP A 157 8.87 2.66 -1.30
N LEU A 158 8.43 1.39 -1.35
CA LEU A 158 7.09 1.00 -0.92
C LEU A 158 6.83 1.35 0.54
N GLU A 159 7.77 1.01 1.43
CA GLU A 159 7.66 1.35 2.85
C GLU A 159 7.55 2.87 3.02
N ASN A 160 8.41 3.66 2.37
CA ASN A 160 8.37 5.11 2.42
C ASN A 160 7.04 5.69 1.91
N ALA A 161 6.53 5.19 0.78
CA ALA A 161 5.26 5.63 0.22
C ALA A 161 4.06 5.27 1.11
N LEU A 162 4.08 4.09 1.73
CA LEU A 162 3.05 3.67 2.68
C LEU A 162 3.13 4.49 3.98
N MET A 163 4.33 4.82 4.45
CA MET A 163 4.54 5.69 5.60
C MET A 163 3.92 7.08 5.37
N GLU A 164 4.12 7.66 4.19
CA GLU A 164 3.48 8.93 3.81
C GLU A 164 1.96 8.79 3.70
N LEU A 165 1.46 7.71 3.09
CA LEU A 165 0.02 7.45 2.93
C LEU A 165 -0.73 7.35 4.27
N PHE A 166 -0.06 6.82 5.31
CA PHE A 166 -0.61 6.67 6.66
C PHE A 166 -0.09 7.75 7.63
N GLU A 167 0.32 8.91 7.10
CA GLU A 167 0.65 10.11 7.88
C GLU A 167 1.70 9.87 8.98
N TYR A 168 2.57 8.87 8.78
CA TYR A 168 3.59 8.45 9.72
C TYR A 168 3.09 7.99 11.10
N GLU A 169 1.84 7.55 11.23
CA GLU A 169 1.27 7.11 12.51
C GLU A 169 1.24 5.58 12.68
N HIS A 170 0.90 4.84 11.62
CA HIS A 170 0.56 3.41 11.72
C HIS A 170 1.68 2.46 11.23
N PHE A 171 2.85 2.51 11.89
CA PHE A 171 4.03 1.72 11.53
C PHE A 171 3.79 0.20 11.48
N GLU A 172 3.02 -0.35 12.42
CA GLU A 172 2.73 -1.80 12.45
C GLU A 172 1.86 -2.22 11.26
N LEU A 173 0.93 -1.36 10.83
CA LEU A 173 0.13 -1.59 9.63
C LEU A 173 1.04 -1.57 8.39
N VAL A 174 1.88 -0.54 8.25
CA VAL A 174 2.83 -0.41 7.12
C VAL A 174 3.74 -1.64 7.04
N ARG A 175 4.34 -2.04 8.17
CA ARG A 175 5.18 -3.23 8.24
C ARG A 175 4.44 -4.49 7.80
N LYS A 176 3.21 -4.69 8.27
CA LYS A 176 2.39 -5.84 7.88
C LYS A 176 2.08 -5.85 6.39
N LEU A 177 1.77 -4.69 5.81
CA LEU A 177 1.55 -4.54 4.37
C LEU A 177 2.82 -4.86 3.56
N CYS A 178 3.99 -4.38 4.01
CA CYS A 178 5.27 -4.67 3.35
C CYS A 178 5.65 -6.16 3.42
N VAL A 179 5.53 -6.79 4.59
CA VAL A 179 5.89 -8.21 4.80
C VAL A 179 5.02 -9.14 3.93
N HIS A 180 3.74 -8.80 3.75
CA HIS A 180 2.78 -9.63 3.03
C HIS A 180 2.34 -9.05 1.69
N ARG A 181 3.13 -8.14 1.10
CA ARG A 181 2.81 -7.40 -0.13
C ARG A 181 2.17 -8.28 -1.20
N ASP A 182 2.87 -9.33 -1.62
CA ASP A 182 2.44 -10.15 -2.74
C ASP A 182 1.18 -10.96 -2.39
N VAL A 183 1.13 -11.55 -1.19
CA VAL A 183 -0.04 -12.32 -0.72
C VAL A 183 -1.28 -11.45 -0.65
N LEU A 184 -1.15 -10.21 -0.19
CA LEU A 184 -2.26 -9.27 -0.08
C LEU A 184 -2.75 -8.81 -1.44
N VAL A 185 -1.84 -8.45 -2.36
CA VAL A 185 -2.20 -8.02 -3.72
C VAL A 185 -2.89 -9.15 -4.47
N TRP A 186 -2.29 -10.35 -4.50
CA TRP A 186 -2.87 -11.47 -5.24
C TRP A 186 -4.12 -12.03 -4.57
N GLY A 187 -4.15 -12.12 -3.24
CA GLY A 187 -5.31 -12.59 -2.49
C GLY A 187 -6.52 -11.67 -2.65
N THR A 188 -6.32 -10.35 -2.58
CA THR A 188 -7.42 -9.40 -2.80
C THR A 188 -7.92 -9.42 -4.25
N ARG A 189 -7.02 -9.48 -5.24
CA ARG A 189 -7.40 -9.62 -6.65
C ARG A 189 -8.18 -10.90 -6.93
N LEU A 190 -7.71 -12.04 -6.42
CA LEU A 190 -8.38 -13.34 -6.58
C LEU A 190 -9.74 -13.38 -5.89
N ALA A 191 -9.88 -12.72 -4.74
CA ALA A 191 -11.15 -12.64 -4.02
C ALA A 191 -12.17 -11.72 -4.71
N GLN A 192 -11.71 -10.70 -5.43
CA GLN A 192 -12.55 -9.79 -6.21
C GLN A 192 -12.90 -10.34 -7.61
N ALA A 193 -12.10 -11.27 -8.14
CA ALA A 193 -12.34 -11.85 -9.46
C ALA A 193 -13.70 -12.59 -9.52
N PRO A 194 -14.51 -12.36 -10.57
CA PRO A 194 -15.77 -13.05 -10.75
C PRO A 194 -15.55 -14.56 -10.92
N LEU A 195 -16.55 -15.36 -10.54
CA LEU A 195 -16.48 -16.83 -10.50
C LEU A 195 -16.10 -17.47 -11.86
N ALA A 196 -16.27 -16.76 -12.97
CA ALA A 196 -15.96 -17.22 -14.33
C ALA A 196 -14.46 -17.15 -14.72
N GLU A 197 -13.61 -16.42 -13.98
CA GLU A 197 -12.21 -16.14 -14.38
C GLU A 197 -11.15 -16.74 -13.42
N LYS A 198 -11.58 -17.46 -12.38
CA LYS A 198 -10.65 -18.06 -11.40
C LYS A 198 -9.58 -19.02 -11.97
N PRO A 199 -9.77 -19.76 -13.08
CA PRO A 199 -8.70 -20.56 -13.66
C PRO A 199 -7.68 -19.76 -14.49
N ALA A 200 -7.99 -18.54 -14.94
CA ALA A 200 -7.11 -17.79 -15.86
C ALA A 200 -5.95 -17.05 -15.14
N VAL A 201 -6.11 -16.73 -13.86
CA VAL A 201 -5.11 -15.98 -13.06
C VAL A 201 -4.00 -16.89 -12.52
N LEU A 202 -4.17 -18.22 -12.56
CA LEU A 202 -3.19 -19.20 -12.05
C LEU A 202 -2.13 -19.63 -13.07
N GLU A 203 -2.24 -19.25 -14.35
CA GLU A 203 -1.34 -19.71 -15.43
C GLU A 203 -0.48 -18.61 -16.09
N ALA A 204 -0.38 -17.41 -15.51
CA ALA A 204 0.41 -16.29 -16.07
C ALA A 204 1.68 -15.96 -15.26
#